data_AF-A0A8H8R493-F1
#
_entry.id   AF-A0A8H8R493-F1
#
_cell.length_a   1.000
_cell.length_b   1.000
_cell.length_c   1.000
_cell.angle_alpha   90.00
_cell.angle_beta   90.00
_cell.angle_gamma   90.00
#
_symmetry.space_group_name_H-M   'P 1'
#
loop_
_entity.id
_entity.type
_entity.pdbx_description
1 polymer ?
#
loop_
_entity_poly.entity_id
_entity_poly.type
_entity_poly.pdbx_seq_one_letter_code
_entity_poly.pdbx_strand_id
1 'polypeptide(L)'
;MSSIYAIPYNGTTATGCDSLTENCNLYYESGDIAWMLTSSALVLLMIPGVGFFYSGLARRKSALSLIWLSCLSICVVSFQWFFWGYSLTFSHTGSSYIGDLANFGFRNVLAQPSVGSPKIPDLLFAIYQGMFAAITFVSQ
;
A
#
# COMPACT_ATOMS: atom_id res chain seq x y z
N MET A 1 -30.67 5.71 13.65
CA MET A 1 -30.06 6.84 12.93
C MET A 1 -28.57 6.55 12.80
N SER A 2 -28.15 5.90 11.72
CA SER A 2 -26.73 5.72 11.41
C SER A 2 -26.17 7.06 10.97
N SER A 3 -25.11 7.53 11.63
CA SER A 3 -24.40 8.75 11.28
C SER A 3 -24.02 8.74 9.80
N ILE A 4 -24.35 9.81 9.08
CA ILE A 4 -23.97 10.04 7.66
C ILE A 4 -22.50 10.51 7.57
N TYR A 5 -21.86 10.79 8.70
CA TYR A 5 -20.48 11.25 8.79
C TYR A 5 -19.61 10.23 9.52
N ALA A 6 -18.38 10.04 9.01
CA ALA A 6 -17.32 9.30 9.68
C ALA A 6 -17.12 9.78 11.12
N ILE A 7 -17.19 8.86 12.08
CA ILE A 7 -16.91 9.17 13.48
C ILE A 7 -15.40 9.37 13.70
N PRO A 8 -14.97 10.27 14.58
CA PRO A 8 -13.56 10.41 14.91
C PRO A 8 -13.04 9.14 15.60
N TYR A 9 -11.83 8.72 15.22
CA TYR A 9 -11.19 7.52 15.76
C TYR A 9 -10.88 7.68 17.26
N ASN A 10 -11.27 6.68 18.07
CA ASN A 10 -11.22 6.73 19.54
C ASN A 10 -9.89 6.23 20.15
N GLY A 11 -8.92 5.78 19.34
CA GLY A 11 -7.55 5.51 19.82
C GLY A 11 -7.32 4.25 20.65
N THR A 12 -8.30 3.36 20.80
CA THR A 12 -8.28 2.32 21.84
C THR A 12 -7.60 0.99 21.47
N THR A 13 -7.31 0.73 20.19
CA THR A 13 -6.87 -0.61 19.73
C THR A 13 -5.68 -0.54 18.78
N ALA A 14 -4.69 -1.43 18.96
CA ALA A 14 -3.47 -1.49 18.12
C ALA A 14 -3.74 -1.85 16.64
N THR A 15 -4.94 -2.36 16.32
CA THR A 15 -5.41 -2.66 14.96
C THR A 15 -6.39 -1.62 14.42
N GLY A 16 -6.67 -0.55 15.17
CA GLY A 16 -7.79 0.36 14.92
C GLY A 16 -9.07 -0.12 15.61
N CYS A 17 -9.55 -1.30 15.26
CA CYS A 17 -10.83 -1.82 15.77
C CYS A 17 -10.82 -3.37 15.79
N ASP A 18 -11.72 -3.97 16.57
CA ASP A 18 -12.00 -5.40 16.53
C ASP A 18 -13.10 -5.68 15.51
N SER A 19 -12.73 -6.32 14.40
CA SER A 19 -13.63 -6.63 13.29
C SER A 19 -14.75 -7.63 13.65
N LEU A 20 -14.64 -8.34 14.78
CA LEU A 20 -15.64 -9.33 15.20
C LEU A 20 -16.77 -8.71 16.02
N THR A 21 -16.52 -7.58 16.67
CA THR A 21 -17.47 -6.89 17.55
C THR A 21 -17.94 -5.56 17.00
N GLU A 22 -17.15 -4.90 16.16
CA GLU A 22 -17.43 -3.54 15.69
C GLU A 22 -17.17 -3.39 14.19
N ASN A 23 -17.89 -2.45 13.56
CA ASN A 23 -17.67 -2.12 12.15
C ASN A 23 -16.53 -1.10 12.04
N CYS A 24 -15.35 -1.57 11.64
CA CYS A 24 -14.16 -0.73 11.55
C CYS A 24 -14.19 0.29 10.39
N ASN A 25 -15.20 0.24 9.51
CA ASN A 25 -15.37 1.20 8.44
C ASN A 25 -16.12 2.47 8.87
N LEU A 26 -16.62 2.53 10.11
CA LEU A 26 -17.37 3.70 10.63
C LEU A 26 -16.51 4.97 10.70
N TYR A 27 -15.18 4.83 10.71
CA TYR A 27 -14.23 5.93 10.76
C TYR A 27 -13.89 6.51 9.37
N TYR A 28 -14.42 5.93 8.28
CA TYR A 28 -13.99 6.23 6.92
C TYR A 28 -15.16 6.45 5.97
N GLU A 29 -15.00 7.42 5.07
CA GLU A 29 -15.96 7.66 4.01
C GLU A 29 -15.73 6.69 2.85
N SER A 30 -16.80 6.06 2.35
CA SER A 30 -16.70 5.09 1.26
C SER A 30 -16.16 5.70 -0.04
N GLY A 31 -16.40 7.00 -0.27
CA GLY A 31 -15.88 7.72 -1.42
C GLY A 31 -14.35 7.84 -1.41
N ASP A 32 -13.77 8.15 -0.24
CA ASP A 32 -12.32 8.25 -0.07
C ASP A 32 -11.67 6.87 -0.26
N ILE A 33 -12.27 5.81 0.29
CA ILE A 33 -11.79 4.44 0.09
C ILE A 33 -11.84 4.05 -1.40
N ALA A 34 -12.96 4.29 -2.07
CA ALA A 34 -13.14 3.93 -3.48
C ALA A 34 -12.13 4.68 -4.39
N TRP A 35 -11.91 5.95 -4.12
CA TRP A 35 -10.93 6.75 -4.86
C TRP A 35 -9.49 6.26 -4.63
N MET A 36 -9.14 5.93 -3.39
CA MET A 36 -7.81 5.39 -3.07
C MET A 36 -7.56 4.00 -3.67
N LEU A 37 -8.57 3.13 -3.70
CA LEU A 37 -8.49 1.84 -4.38
C LEU A 37 -8.33 2.01 -5.90
N THR A 38 -9.11 2.91 -6.50
CA THR A 38 -9.02 3.23 -7.93
C THR A 38 -7.63 3.79 -8.25
N SER A 39 -7.12 4.71 -7.43
CA SER A 39 -5.78 5.27 -7.58
C SER A 39 -4.70 4.21 -7.47
N SER A 40 -4.81 3.28 -6.52
CA SER A 40 -3.88 2.15 -6.36
C SER A 40 -3.86 1.25 -7.60
N ALA A 41 -5.03 0.97 -8.19
CA ALA A 41 -5.13 0.20 -9.43
C ALA A 41 -4.49 0.92 -10.63
N LEU A 42 -4.64 2.25 -10.72
CA LEU A 42 -3.99 3.05 -11.76
C LEU A 42 -2.46 3.00 -11.66
N VAL A 43 -1.91 3.08 -10.45
CA VAL A 43 -0.45 2.95 -10.23
C VAL A 43 0.03 1.54 -10.54
N LEU A 44 -0.74 0.51 -10.17
CA LEU A 44 -0.41 -0.88 -10.50
C LEU A 44 -0.28 -1.09 -12.02
N LEU A 45 -1.13 -0.45 -12.82
CA LEU A 45 -1.09 -0.53 -14.29
C LEU A 45 0.18 0.10 -14.88
N MET A 46 0.77 1.10 -14.23
CA MET A 46 2.02 1.72 -14.70
C MET A 46 3.20 0.75 -14.70
N ILE A 47 3.24 -0.21 -13.77
CA ILE A 47 4.40 -1.10 -13.61
C ILE A 47 4.64 -1.97 -14.86
N PRO A 48 3.65 -2.74 -15.38
CA PRO A 48 3.81 -3.42 -16.65
C PRO A 48 3.89 -2.45 -17.83
N GLY A 49 3.22 -1.28 -17.76
CA GLY A 49 3.29 -0.25 -18.80
C GLY A 49 4.72 0.23 -19.07
N VAL A 50 5.48 0.48 -18.00
CA VAL A 50 6.90 0.85 -18.07
C VAL A 50 7.75 -0.31 -18.58
N GLY A 51 7.50 -1.54 -18.12
CA GLY A 51 8.16 -2.75 -18.63
C GLY A 51 7.97 -2.94 -20.15
N PHE A 52 6.74 -2.76 -20.64
CA PHE A 52 6.44 -2.80 -22.08
C PHE A 52 7.13 -1.67 -22.84
N PHE A 53 7.08 -0.44 -22.30
CA PHE A 53 7.72 0.72 -22.93
C PHE A 53 9.23 0.53 -23.09
N TYR A 54 9.93 0.07 -22.05
CA TYR A 54 11.36 -0.22 -22.15
C TYR A 54 11.66 -1.42 -23.06
N SER A 55 10.81 -2.45 -23.06
CA SER A 55 10.98 -3.59 -23.98
C SER A 55 10.84 -3.18 -25.46
N GLY A 56 9.98 -2.21 -25.77
CA GLY A 56 9.77 -1.71 -27.13
C GLY A 56 10.90 -0.82 -27.65
N LEU A 57 11.61 -0.11 -26.75
CA LEU A 57 12.81 0.66 -27.08
C LEU A 57 14.07 -0.21 -27.17
N ALA A 58 14.07 -1.37 -26.51
CA ALA A 58 15.19 -2.31 -26.52
C ALA A 58 15.34 -3.04 -27.87
N ARG A 59 16.58 -3.39 -28.25
CA ARG A 59 16.83 -4.22 -29.45
C ARG A 59 16.06 -5.55 -29.34
N ARG A 60 15.45 -6.01 -30.45
CA ARG A 60 14.59 -7.21 -30.56
C ARG A 60 15.05 -8.44 -29.77
N LYS A 61 16.36 -8.65 -29.58
CA LYS A 61 16.90 -9.80 -28.83
C LYS A 61 16.66 -9.75 -27.31
N SER A 62 16.42 -8.57 -26.72
CA SER A 62 16.29 -8.41 -25.26
C SER A 62 14.88 -8.06 -24.79
N ALA A 63 13.93 -7.81 -25.71
CA ALA A 63 12.58 -7.38 -25.36
C ALA A 63 11.83 -8.39 -24.46
N LEU A 64 11.93 -9.68 -24.76
CA LEU A 64 11.30 -10.73 -23.95
C LEU A 64 11.88 -10.79 -22.52
N SER A 65 13.18 -10.57 -22.38
CA SER A 65 13.86 -10.57 -21.09
C SER A 65 13.42 -9.40 -20.21
N LEU A 66 13.14 -8.23 -20.79
CA LEU A 66 12.67 -7.07 -20.03
C LEU A 66 11.24 -7.25 -19.50
N ILE A 67 10.35 -7.84 -20.30
CA ILE A 67 8.97 -8.13 -19.85
C ILE A 67 9.00 -9.13 -18.69
N TRP A 68 9.78 -10.21 -18.81
CA TRP A 68 9.92 -11.19 -17.74
C TRP A 68 10.52 -10.60 -16.46
N LEU A 69 11.53 -9.74 -16.60
CA LEU A 69 12.13 -9.01 -15.48
C LEU A 69 11.11 -8.10 -14.79
N SER A 70 10.23 -7.43 -15.55
CA SER A 70 9.17 -6.57 -15.00
C SER A 70 8.09 -7.34 -14.24
N CYS A 71 7.82 -8.60 -14.60
CA CYS A 71 6.93 -9.45 -13.81
C CYS A 71 7.61 -9.92 -12.51
N LEU A 72 8.88 -10.32 -12.59
CA LEU A 72 9.65 -10.77 -11.42
C LEU A 72 9.87 -9.64 -10.40
N SER A 73 10.13 -8.42 -10.86
CA SER A 73 10.29 -7.26 -9.98
C SER A 73 9.04 -6.98 -9.15
N ILE A 74 7.85 -7.06 -9.74
CA ILE A 74 6.57 -6.88 -9.02
C ILE A 74 6.47 -7.93 -7.90
N CYS A 75 6.78 -9.19 -8.19
CA CYS A 75 6.73 -10.27 -7.20
C CYS A 75 7.71 -10.04 -6.05
N VAL A 76 8.97 -9.69 -6.37
CA VAL A 76 10.02 -9.48 -5.37
C VAL A 76 9.71 -8.27 -4.49
N VAL A 77 9.29 -7.15 -5.08
CA VAL A 77 8.98 -5.94 -4.33
C VAL A 77 7.72 -6.13 -3.48
N SER A 78 6.69 -6.81 -4.00
CA SER A 78 5.49 -7.12 -3.22
C SER A 78 5.82 -7.97 -1.99
N PHE A 79 6.74 -8.94 -2.14
CA PHE A 79 7.20 -9.76 -1.02
C PHE A 79 8.05 -8.94 -0.02
N GLN A 80 8.99 -8.13 -0.51
CA GLN A 80 9.81 -7.25 0.34
C GLN A 80 8.93 -6.25 1.12
N TRP A 81 7.91 -5.70 0.47
CA TRP A 81 6.96 -4.75 1.06
C TRP A 81 6.17 -5.40 2.18
N PHE A 82 5.67 -6.62 1.93
CA PHE A 82 4.97 -7.45 2.91
C PHE A 82 5.86 -7.80 4.10
N PHE A 83 7.11 -8.22 3.86
CA PHE A 83 8.01 -8.69 4.91
C PHE A 83 8.33 -7.58 5.92
N TRP A 84 8.94 -6.49 5.45
CA TRP A 84 9.35 -5.38 6.32
C TRP A 84 9.25 -4.00 5.68
N GLY A 85 8.97 -3.89 4.38
CA GLY A 85 9.08 -2.62 3.64
C GLY A 85 8.08 -1.59 4.14
N TYR A 86 6.85 -2.02 4.40
CA TYR A 86 5.82 -1.16 5.00
C TYR A 86 6.20 -0.75 6.44
N SER A 87 6.65 -1.70 7.27
CA SER A 87 6.98 -1.43 8.68
C SER A 87 8.12 -0.41 8.81
N LEU A 88 9.17 -0.53 8.00
CA LEU A 88 10.32 0.38 8.04
C LEU A 88 10.02 1.80 7.54
N THR A 89 8.96 1.98 6.75
CA THR A 89 8.62 3.28 6.15
C THR A 89 7.45 3.96 6.86
N PHE A 90 6.47 3.21 7.33
CA PHE A 90 5.21 3.73 7.84
C PHE A 90 4.79 3.11 9.19
N SER A 91 5.75 2.73 10.03
CA SER A 91 5.43 2.36 11.42
C SER A 91 5.08 3.59 12.27
N HIS A 92 3.99 3.47 13.04
CA HIS A 92 3.51 4.49 13.98
C HIS A 92 4.45 4.73 15.16
N THR A 93 5.26 3.72 15.52
CA THR A 93 6.22 3.75 16.63
C THR A 93 7.65 4.02 16.16
N GLY A 94 7.82 4.36 14.87
CA GLY A 94 9.10 4.64 14.24
C GLY A 94 9.81 5.90 14.75
N SER A 95 11.12 5.96 14.53
CA SER A 95 11.92 7.17 14.69
C SER A 95 11.76 8.09 13.47
N SER A 96 12.22 9.34 13.58
CA SER A 96 12.10 10.35 12.51
C SER A 96 12.87 10.01 11.22
N TYR A 97 13.75 8.99 11.25
CA TYR A 97 14.56 8.57 10.11
C TYR A 97 14.24 7.15 9.61
N ILE A 98 13.77 6.26 10.48
CA ILE A 98 13.45 4.88 10.14
C ILE A 98 12.32 4.37 11.03
N GLY A 99 11.40 3.61 10.44
CA GLY A 99 10.37 2.87 11.15
C GLY A 99 10.94 1.75 12.01
N ASP A 100 10.05 0.96 12.60
CA ASP A 100 10.42 -0.25 13.35
C ASP A 100 9.94 -1.53 12.63
N LEU A 101 10.04 -2.68 13.30
CA LEU A 101 9.52 -3.97 12.83
C LEU A 101 8.19 -4.37 13.51
N ALA A 102 7.46 -3.43 14.12
CA ALA A 102 6.19 -3.73 14.80
C ALA A 102 5.09 -4.18 13.82
N ASN A 103 5.15 -3.70 12.57
CA ASN A 103 4.23 -4.05 11.49
C ASN A 103 4.80 -5.13 10.55
N PHE A 104 5.75 -5.92 11.02
CA PHE A 104 6.37 -7.01 10.25
C PHE A 104 5.31 -8.00 9.75
N GLY A 105 5.33 -8.32 8.45
CA GLY A 105 4.33 -9.20 7.85
C GLY A 105 2.90 -8.66 7.86
N PHE A 106 2.72 -7.33 7.83
CA PHE A 106 1.40 -6.66 7.94
C PHE A 106 0.68 -6.94 9.28
N ARG A 107 1.42 -7.35 10.31
CA ARG A 107 0.87 -7.54 11.64
C ARG A 107 0.37 -6.21 12.20
N ASN A 108 -0.85 -6.18 12.71
CA ASN A 108 -1.53 -4.99 13.23
C ASN A 108 -1.86 -3.88 12.20
N VAL A 109 -1.71 -4.16 10.90
CA VAL A 109 -2.02 -3.20 9.82
C VAL A 109 -3.44 -3.44 9.33
N LEU A 110 -4.42 -2.76 9.93
CA LEU A 110 -5.84 -2.94 9.63
C LEU A 110 -6.54 -1.58 9.46
N ALA A 111 -7.39 -1.21 10.43
CA ALA A 111 -8.31 -0.10 10.35
C ALA A 111 -7.84 1.11 11.18
N GLN A 112 -6.62 1.07 11.69
CA GLN A 112 -6.02 2.23 12.34
C GLN A 112 -5.85 3.35 11.29
N PRO A 113 -6.12 4.63 11.64
CA PRO A 113 -5.91 5.73 10.72
C PRO A 113 -4.44 5.85 10.31
N SER A 114 -4.21 6.05 9.03
CA SER A 114 -2.87 6.13 8.44
C SER A 114 -2.04 7.30 8.95
N VAL A 115 -0.73 7.09 9.07
CA VAL A 115 0.26 8.16 9.34
C VAL A 115 0.21 9.30 8.33
N GLY A 116 -0.21 9.03 7.09
CA GLY A 116 -0.29 10.02 6.02
C GLY A 116 -1.64 10.76 5.95
N SER A 117 -2.71 10.15 6.46
CA SER A 117 -4.03 10.80 6.51
C SER A 117 -4.97 10.06 7.48
N PRO A 118 -5.67 10.78 8.37
CA PRO A 118 -6.61 10.16 9.30
C PRO A 118 -7.89 9.64 8.60
N LYS A 119 -8.10 9.99 7.33
CA LYS A 119 -9.29 9.59 6.54
C LYS A 119 -9.14 8.25 5.84
N ILE A 120 -7.97 7.62 5.93
CA ILE A 120 -7.64 6.42 5.18
C ILE A 120 -7.11 5.37 6.16
N PRO A 121 -7.58 4.12 6.10
CA PRO A 121 -7.04 3.06 6.95
C PRO A 121 -5.61 2.71 6.54
N ASP A 122 -4.80 2.32 7.52
CA ASP A 122 -3.41 1.90 7.33
C ASP A 122 -3.24 0.85 6.24
N LEU A 123 -4.14 -0.14 6.19
CA LEU A 123 -4.10 -1.19 5.17
C LEU A 123 -4.23 -0.64 3.74
N LEU A 124 -5.15 0.31 3.53
CA LEU A 124 -5.35 0.90 2.21
C LEU A 124 -4.17 1.78 1.81
N PHE A 125 -3.62 2.51 2.77
CA PHE A 125 -2.42 3.31 2.58
C PHE A 125 -1.19 2.42 2.28
N ALA A 126 -1.06 1.28 2.96
CA ALA A 126 0.01 0.30 2.74
C ALA A 126 0.00 -0.26 1.32
N ILE A 127 -1.20 -0.57 0.80
CA ILE A 127 -1.37 -1.04 -0.59
C ILE A 127 -0.99 0.08 -1.57
N TYR A 128 -1.53 1.29 -1.37
CA TYR A 128 -1.25 2.43 -2.24
C TYR A 128 0.25 2.75 -2.32
N GLN A 129 0.93 2.85 -1.18
CA GLN A 129 2.37 3.14 -1.13
C GLN A 129 3.22 1.98 -1.63
N GLY A 130 2.78 0.73 -1.44
CA GLY A 130 3.44 -0.44 -2.01
C GLY A 130 3.53 -0.40 -3.53
N MET A 131 2.53 0.18 -4.22
CA MET A 131 2.59 0.37 -5.67
C MET A 131 3.67 1.38 -6.09
N PHE A 132 3.92 2.42 -5.30
CA PHE A 132 5.04 3.35 -5.53
C PHE A 132 6.39 2.68 -5.32
N ALA A 133 6.54 1.86 -4.29
CA ALA A 133 7.75 1.07 -4.10
C ALA A 133 8.03 0.15 -5.31
N ALA A 134 6.98 -0.49 -5.85
CA ALA A 134 7.09 -1.38 -7.00
C ALA A 134 7.48 -0.66 -8.30
N ILE A 135 6.91 0.52 -8.61
CA ILE A 135 7.26 1.27 -9.82
C ILE A 135 8.68 1.83 -9.77
N THR A 136 9.16 2.28 -8.61
CA THR A 136 10.53 2.79 -8.45
C THR A 136 11.56 1.72 -8.83
N PHE A 137 11.34 0.47 -8.43
CA PHE A 137 12.24 -0.62 -8.76
C PHE A 137 12.28 -0.94 -10.26
N VAL A 138 11.15 -0.84 -10.96
CA VAL A 138 11.09 -1.12 -12.41
C VAL A 138 11.73 -0.03 -13.25
N SER A 139 11.76 1.20 -12.74
CA SER A 139 12.41 2.33 -13.42
C SER A 139 13.93 2.40 -13.26
N GLN A 140 14.52 1.52 -12.45
CA GLN A 140 15.97 1.41 -12.22
C GLN A 140 16.59 0.40 -13.18
#